data_AF-A0A3M1Z4W4-F1
#
_entry.id   AF-A0A3M1Z4W4-F1
#
_cell.length_a   1.000
_cell.length_b   1.000
_cell.length_c   1.000
_cell.angle_alpha   90.00
_cell.angle_beta   90.00
_cell.angle_gamma   90.00
#
_symmetry.space_group_name_H-M   'P 1'
#
loop_
_entity.id
_entity.type
_entity.pdbx_description
1 polymer ?
#
loop_
_entity_poly.entity_id
_entity_poly.type
_entity_poly.pdbx_seq_one_letter_code
_entity_poly.pdbx_strand_id
1 'polypeptide(L)'
;FLVPVPGTRLQDMPPLPPLECLKIVAVYRFLLPRATIKVCAGRDRNLGDLASWIFYAGANGMMVGHYLTTAGRAPDVDLKMVRDLGFRPVAEGSGRPL
;
A
#
# COMPACT_ATOMS: atom_id res chain seq x y z
N PHE A 1 -6.59 0.88 1.96
CA PHE A 1 -7.39 0.76 3.19
C PHE A 1 -8.31 1.97 3.32
N LEU A 2 -9.27 1.94 4.24
CA LEU A 2 -10.25 3.03 4.36
C LEU A 2 -9.56 4.33 4.80
N VAL A 3 -9.83 5.40 4.05
CA VAL A 3 -9.59 6.79 4.48
C VAL A 3 -10.97 7.41 4.72
N PRO A 4 -11.40 7.57 5.97
CA PRO A 4 -12.66 8.22 6.30
C PRO A 4 -12.75 9.63 5.72
N VAL A 5 -13.89 9.96 5.11
CA VAL A 5 -14.16 11.28 4.51
C VAL A 5 -15.39 11.90 5.19
N PRO A 6 -15.32 13.16 5.66
CA PRO A 6 -16.46 13.85 6.28
C PRO A 6 -17.71 13.84 5.39
N GLY A 7 -18.87 13.61 5.99
CA GLY A 7 -20.16 13.53 5.29
C GLY A 7 -20.47 12.15 4.68
N THR A 8 -19.53 11.20 4.70
CA THR A 8 -19.81 9.82 4.28
C THR A 8 -20.32 8.98 5.46
N ARG A 9 -21.04 7.89 5.17
CA ARG A 9 -21.51 6.94 6.21
C ARG A 9 -20.39 6.30 7.03
N LEU A 10 -19.15 6.35 6.54
CA LEU A 10 -17.98 5.75 7.19
C LEU A 10 -17.01 6.81 7.74
N GLN A 11 -17.45 8.07 7.87
CA GLN A 11 -16.61 9.17 8.33
C GLN A 11 -15.99 8.92 9.72
N ASP A 12 -16.70 8.20 10.59
CA ASP A 12 -16.31 7.94 11.98
C ASP A 12 -15.66 6.55 12.15
N MET A 13 -15.38 5.84 11.05
CA MET A 13 -14.83 4.50 11.12
C MET A 13 -13.36 4.53 11.58
N PRO A 14 -13.00 3.79 12.64
CA PRO A 14 -11.62 3.75 13.12
C PRO A 14 -10.70 3.06 12.10
N PRO A 15 -9.40 3.42 12.07
CA PRO A 15 -8.43 2.73 11.24
C PRO A 15 -8.25 1.28 11.70
N LEU A 16 -8.00 0.38 10.75
CA LEU A 16 -7.63 -0.99 11.06
C LEU A 16 -6.28 -1.03 11.78
N PRO A 17 -6.08 -1.96 12.73
CA PRO A 17 -4.77 -2.20 13.33
C PRO A 17 -3.71 -2.54 12.25
N PRO A 18 -2.47 -2.02 12.36
CA PRO A 18 -1.43 -2.26 11.36
C PRO A 18 -1.18 -3.74 11.03
N LEU A 19 -1.15 -4.61 12.05
CA LEU A 19 -0.95 -6.05 11.87
C LEU A 19 -2.13 -6.72 11.15
N GLU A 20 -3.34 -6.18 11.30
CA GLU A 20 -4.50 -6.67 10.56
C GLU A 20 -4.40 -6.30 9.08
N CYS A 21 -3.95 -5.08 8.77
CA CYS A 21 -3.65 -4.68 7.40
C CYS A 21 -2.63 -5.61 6.73
N LEU A 22 -1.53 -5.95 7.43
CA LEU A 22 -0.51 -6.87 6.90
C LEU A 22 -1.06 -8.29 6.73
N LYS A 23 -1.87 -8.79 7.67
CA LYS A 23 -2.56 -10.08 7.54
C LYS A 23 -3.46 -10.12 6.30
N ILE A 24 -4.23 -9.05 6.05
CA ILE A 24 -5.06 -8.95 4.85
C ILE A 24 -4.20 -9.10 3.58
N VAL A 25 -3.09 -8.37 3.49
CA VAL A 25 -2.17 -8.47 2.34
C VAL A 25 -1.64 -9.90 2.17
N ALA A 26 -1.23 -10.55 3.26
CA ALA A 26 -0.72 -11.92 3.26
C ALA A 26 -1.76 -12.94 2.80
N VAL A 27 -3.01 -12.79 3.26
CA VAL A 27 -4.13 -13.63 2.83
C VAL A 27 -4.38 -13.45 1.33
N TYR A 28 -4.39 -12.21 0.83
CA TYR A 28 -4.54 -11.98 -0.62
C TYR A 28 -3.39 -12.59 -1.43
N ARG A 29 -2.13 -12.49 -0.96
CA ARG A 29 -0.99 -13.14 -1.64
C ARG A 29 -1.13 -14.65 -1.65
N PHE A 30 -1.55 -15.24 -0.54
CA PHE A 30 -1.79 -16.69 -0.47
C PHE A 30 -2.88 -17.14 -1.44
N LEU A 31 -4.00 -16.41 -1.51
CA LEU A 31 -5.11 -16.73 -2.40
C LEU A 31 -4.80 -16.44 -3.87
N LEU A 32 -3.97 -15.43 -4.15
CA LEU A 32 -3.66 -14.94 -5.50
C LEU A 32 -2.14 -14.96 -5.75
N PRO A 33 -1.50 -16.14 -5.84
CA PRO A 33 -0.04 -16.26 -5.83
C PRO A 33 0.64 -15.51 -6.98
N ARG A 34 -0.02 -15.40 -8.14
CA ARG A 34 0.54 -14.75 -9.34
C ARG A 34 0.04 -13.33 -9.60
N ALA A 35 -0.94 -12.85 -8.83
CA ALA A 35 -1.52 -11.54 -9.07
C ALA A 35 -0.61 -10.42 -8.60
N THR A 36 -0.73 -9.26 -9.26
CA THR A 36 -0.16 -8.02 -8.73
C THR A 36 -1.07 -7.49 -7.62
N ILE A 37 -0.51 -7.39 -6.42
CA ILE A 37 -1.19 -6.85 -5.23
C ILE A 37 -0.60 -5.47 -4.98
N LYS A 38 -1.42 -4.45 -5.24
CA LYS A 38 -1.03 -3.05 -5.05
C LYS A 38 -1.68 -2.48 -3.80
N VAL A 39 -0.87 -1.87 -2.94
CA VAL A 39 -1.37 -1.14 -1.77
C VAL A 39 -1.36 0.36 -2.07
N CYS A 40 -2.55 0.97 -2.05
CA CYS A 40 -2.75 2.37 -2.40
C CYS A 40 -3.13 3.20 -1.17
N ALA A 41 -4.09 4.12 -1.32
CA ALA A 41 -4.55 5.03 -0.28
C ALA A 41 -4.89 4.34 1.06
N GLY A 42 -4.70 5.08 2.14
CA GLY A 42 -4.96 4.62 3.51
C GLY A 42 -3.83 3.78 4.13
N ARG A 43 -2.76 3.47 3.39
CA ARG A 43 -1.59 2.79 3.97
C ARG A 43 -0.90 3.63 5.04
N ASP A 44 -0.78 4.94 4.84
CA ASP A 44 -0.01 5.78 5.76
C ASP A 44 -0.71 5.89 7.12
N ARG A 45 -2.04 6.10 7.08
CA ARG A 45 -2.88 6.21 8.27
C ARG A 45 -3.00 4.88 9.03
N ASN A 46 -3.09 3.75 8.32
CA ASN A 46 -3.38 2.47 8.97
C ASN A 46 -2.13 1.67 9.32
N LEU A 47 -1.02 1.83 8.57
CA LEU A 47 0.21 1.08 8.83
C LEU A 47 1.27 1.90 9.55
N GLY A 48 1.26 3.23 9.44
CA GLY A 48 2.27 4.09 10.06
C GLY A 48 3.69 3.67 9.70
N ASP A 49 4.48 3.32 10.72
CA ASP A 49 5.87 2.86 10.58
C ASP A 49 5.98 1.47 9.94
N LEU A 50 4.91 0.68 9.96
CA LEU A 50 4.84 -0.63 9.32
C LEU A 50 4.48 -0.56 7.83
N ALA A 51 4.42 0.64 7.23
CA ALA A 51 4.09 0.79 5.81
C ALA A 51 5.06 0.02 4.88
N SER A 52 6.34 -0.08 5.25
CA SER A 52 7.36 -0.84 4.51
C SER A 52 7.10 -2.36 4.53
N TRP A 53 6.39 -2.87 5.54
CA TRP A 53 6.17 -4.30 5.73
C TRP A 53 5.18 -4.91 4.75
N ILE A 54 4.43 -4.09 4.00
CA ILE A 54 3.49 -4.58 2.98
C ILE A 54 4.16 -5.47 1.94
N PHE A 55 5.43 -5.21 1.61
CA PHE A 55 6.18 -5.99 0.64
C PHE A 55 6.52 -7.38 1.18
N TYR A 56 6.95 -7.47 2.44
CA TYR A 56 7.16 -8.76 3.12
C TYR A 56 5.86 -9.52 3.34
N ALA A 57 4.74 -8.81 3.53
CA ALA A 57 3.42 -9.42 3.59
C ALA A 57 2.91 -9.93 2.22
N GLY A 58 3.59 -9.59 1.11
CA GLY A 58 3.29 -10.14 -0.21
C GLY A 58 2.73 -9.13 -1.22
N ALA A 59 2.63 -7.84 -0.89
CA ALA A 59 2.38 -6.81 -1.90
C ALA A 59 3.59 -6.69 -2.84
N ASN A 60 3.35 -6.44 -4.12
CA ASN A 60 4.38 -6.23 -5.13
C ASN A 60 4.13 -4.96 -5.95
N GLY A 61 3.31 -4.06 -5.43
CA GLY A 61 3.10 -2.73 -5.97
C GLY A 61 2.55 -1.78 -4.91
N MET A 62 2.74 -0.48 -5.14
CA MET A 62 2.15 0.58 -4.33
C MET A 62 1.89 1.84 -5.17
N MET A 63 0.96 2.67 -4.72
CA MET A 63 0.82 4.03 -5.24
C MET A 63 1.87 4.94 -4.59
N VAL A 64 2.66 5.60 -5.43
CA VAL A 64 3.72 6.54 -5.03
C VAL A 64 3.20 7.97 -5.16
N GLY A 65 3.45 8.80 -4.15
CA GLY A 65 3.01 10.19 -4.14
C GLY A 65 1.59 10.38 -3.61
N HIS A 66 0.95 11.47 -4.06
CA HIS A 66 -0.41 11.79 -3.66
C HIS A 66 -1.43 10.75 -4.16
N TYR A 67 -2.51 10.58 -3.42
CA TYR A 67 -3.64 9.75 -3.83
C TYR A 67 -4.62 10.57 -4.68
N LEU A 68 -5.56 9.87 -5.33
CA LEU A 68 -6.54 10.50 -6.22
C LEU A 68 -7.34 11.64 -5.55
N THR A 69 -7.73 11.47 -4.29
CA THR A 69 -8.60 12.40 -3.56
C THR A 69 -8.01 12.92 -2.25
N THR A 70 -6.83 12.43 -1.85
CA THR A 70 -6.23 12.74 -0.55
C THR A 70 -4.71 12.87 -0.67
N ALA A 71 -4.13 13.70 0.19
CA ALA A 71 -2.67 13.79 0.27
C ALA A 71 -2.10 12.46 0.78
N GLY A 72 -1.19 11.89 0.00
CA GLY A 72 -0.31 10.79 0.41
C GLY A 72 1.07 11.29 0.83
N ARG A 73 2.00 10.35 1.05
CA ARG A 73 3.42 10.68 1.26
C ARG A 73 4.04 11.31 0.01
N ALA A 74 5.11 12.06 0.22
CA ALA A 74 5.90 12.59 -0.87
C ALA A 74 6.55 11.43 -1.67
N PRO A 75 6.58 11.51 -3.01
CA PRO A 75 7.08 10.43 -3.87
C PRO A 75 8.50 9.96 -3.54
N ASP A 76 9.37 10.90 -3.18
CA ASP A 76 10.79 10.66 -2.85
C ASP A 76 10.96 9.79 -1.61
N VAL A 77 10.08 9.95 -0.61
CA VAL A 77 10.06 9.13 0.61
C VAL A 77 9.70 7.68 0.28
N ASP A 78 8.68 7.48 -0.56
CA ASP A 78 8.29 6.13 -0.98
C ASP A 78 9.38 5.46 -1.83
N LEU A 79 9.95 6.20 -2.78
CA LEU A 79 11.04 5.70 -3.62
C LEU A 79 12.30 5.40 -2.80
N LYS A 80 12.59 6.19 -1.77
CA LYS A 80 13.68 5.89 -0.84
C LYS A 80 13.40 4.61 -0.05
N MET A 81 12.22 4.47 0.54
CA MET A 81 11.81 3.26 1.27
C MET A 81 11.95 2.00 0.42
N VAL A 82 11.46 2.02 -0.83
CA VAL A 82 11.58 0.86 -1.75
C VAL A 82 13.05 0.51 -2.02
N ARG A 83 13.91 1.52 -2.23
CA ARG A 83 15.35 1.33 -2.43
C ARG A 83 16.05 0.78 -1.18
N ASP A 84 15.73 1.30 0.00
CA ASP A 84 16.32 0.87 1.27
C ASP A 84 15.98 -0.60 1.58
N LEU A 85 14.81 -1.06 1.15
CA LEU A 85 14.40 -2.47 1.25
C LEU A 85 15.08 -3.40 0.23
N GLY A 86 15.92 -2.85 -0.66
CA GLY A 86 16.60 -3.60 -1.71
C GLY A 86 15.74 -3.91 -2.94
N PHE A 87 14.54 -3.32 -3.04
CA PHE A 87 13.66 -3.50 -4.20
C PHE A 87 13.98 -2.50 -5.31
N ARG A 88 13.56 -2.84 -6.54
CA ARG A 88 13.68 -1.99 -7.72
C ARG A 88 12.30 -1.56 -8.19
N PRO A 89 12.00 -0.25 -8.25
CA PRO A 89 10.75 0.22 -8.85
C PRO A 89 10.68 -0.20 -10.33
N VAL A 90 9.53 -0.71 -10.75
CA VAL A 90 9.23 -1.00 -12.15
C VAL A 90 8.05 -0.13 -12.55
N ALA A 91 8.20 0.66 -13.61
CA ALA A 91 7.11 1.48 -14.12
C ALA A 91 6.02 0.59 -14.75
N GLU A 92 4.76 0.90 -14.46
CA GLU A 92 3.64 0.20 -15.09
C GLU A 92 3.67 0.46 -16.61
N GLY A 93 3.64 -0.60 -17.42
CA GLY A 93 3.72 -0.53 -18.89
C GLY A 93 5.09 -0.92 -19.49
N SER A 94 6.10 -1.27 -18.69
CA SER A 94 7.44 -1.61 -19.20
C SER A 94 7.58 -3.01 -19.85
N GLY A 95 6.48 -3.62 -20.31
CA GLY A 95 6.49 -4.76 -21.24
C GLY A 95 7.20 -6.04 -20.80
N ARG A 96 7.55 -6.25 -19.53
CA ARG A 96 8.09 -7.54 -19.07
C ARG A 96 6.94 -8.55 -18.92
N PRO A 97 6.94 -9.67 -19.65
CA PRO A 97 5.98 -10.75 -19.39
C PRO A 97 6.26 -11.39 -18.03
N LEU A 98 5.19 -11.89 -17.42
CA LEU A 98 5.18 -12.69 -16.19
C LEU A 98 5.91 -14.03 -16.38
#